data_AF-A0A971CVN6-F1
#
_entry.id   AF-A0A971CVN6-F1
#
_cell.length_a   1.000
_cell.length_b   1.000
_cell.length_c   1.000
_cell.angle_alpha   90.00
_cell.angle_beta   90.00
_cell.angle_gamma   90.00
#
_symmetry.space_group_name_H-M   'P 1'
#
loop_
_entity.id
_entity.type
_entity.pdbx_description
1 polymer ?
#
loop_
_entity_poly.entity_id
_entity_poly.type
_entity_poly.pdbx_seq_one_letter_code
_entity_poly.pdbx_strand_id
1 'polypeptide(L)'
;MSDRDKAAGEFSEVSAVRRGRPKGLARLRTYATGKEILVLGPSSAGKSKFAEYLQLGRLHPEGQREMTYGLTKSPTFTLTLGVDGRVALNVRRTVDTPGQTGPVQHAGLVGERKPHAVVVMLDSSRPIATSVKWLDLFCDRLDTVLRKGHHIRNKLREIVVVLNKRDKIDPAGRDELAARVRQVLDRHLAVVLGPDRAAAIPVLECICIEGPHGPALIDAVLACLAERLTQ
;
A
#
# COMPACT_ATOMS: atom_id res chain seq x y z
N MET A 1 -12.88 5.81 36.57
CA MET A 1 -13.01 6.32 35.19
C MET A 1 -11.62 6.38 34.60
N SER A 2 -11.45 5.68 33.48
CA SER A 2 -10.21 5.03 33.03
C SER A 2 -9.30 5.96 32.22
N ASP A 3 -7.99 5.85 32.42
CA ASP A 3 -6.88 6.44 31.66
C ASP A 3 -6.83 6.06 30.15
N ARG A 4 -7.92 5.55 29.57
CA ARG A 4 -8.00 5.12 28.17
C ARG A 4 -8.47 6.21 27.21
N ASP A 5 -9.01 7.32 27.72
CA ASP A 5 -9.51 8.41 26.86
C ASP A 5 -8.44 9.45 26.49
N LYS A 6 -7.20 9.27 26.94
CA LYS A 6 -6.06 10.16 26.62
C LYS A 6 -5.29 9.80 25.35
N ALA A 7 -5.54 8.63 24.75
CA ALA A 7 -4.84 8.17 23.55
C ALA A 7 -5.46 8.67 22.23
N ALA A 8 -6.56 9.43 22.28
CA ALA A 8 -7.25 9.96 21.10
C ALA A 8 -6.80 11.38 20.70
N GLY A 9 -5.84 11.97 21.41
CA GLY A 9 -5.44 13.36 21.27
C GLY A 9 -3.95 13.56 21.01
N GLU A 10 -3.39 12.93 19.97
CA GLU A 10 -2.07 13.31 19.46
C GLU A 10 -1.87 12.87 17.99
N PHE A 11 -2.81 13.20 17.11
CA PHE A 11 -2.50 13.31 15.68
C PHE A 11 -1.78 14.65 15.46
N SER A 12 -0.52 14.66 15.86
CA SER A 12 0.47 15.70 15.62
C SER A 12 0.52 16.06 14.12
N GLU A 13 0.70 17.36 13.85
CA GLU A 13 0.75 18.03 12.55
C GLU A 13 0.98 17.11 11.34
N VAL A 14 -0.08 16.92 10.54
CA VAL A 14 0.00 16.17 9.28
C VAL A 14 1.02 16.88 8.37
N SER A 15 2.21 16.29 8.29
CA SER A 15 3.31 16.74 7.46
C SER A 15 2.87 16.84 6.00
N ALA A 16 2.96 18.03 5.42
CA ALA A 16 2.51 18.27 4.04
C ALA A 16 3.28 17.41 3.03
N VAL A 17 2.58 16.50 2.34
CA VAL A 17 3.18 15.65 1.30
C VAL A 17 3.31 16.43 0.00
N ARG A 18 4.55 16.76 -0.39
CA ARG A 18 4.83 17.45 -1.65
C ARG A 18 5.17 16.46 -2.76
N ARG A 19 4.59 16.70 -3.95
CA ARG A 19 4.73 15.84 -5.13
C ARG A 19 5.38 16.64 -6.26
N GLY A 20 6.46 16.12 -6.82
CA GLY A 20 7.23 16.80 -7.86
C GLY A 20 7.60 15.88 -9.00
N ARG A 21 7.56 16.40 -10.23
CA ARG A 21 8.14 15.71 -11.38
C ARG A 21 9.62 16.08 -11.49
N PRO A 22 10.55 15.11 -11.40
CA PRO A 22 11.98 15.42 -11.52
C PRO A 22 12.30 15.96 -12.91
N LYS A 23 13.14 17.00 -12.98
CA LYS A 23 13.60 17.64 -14.23
C LYS A 23 15.10 17.38 -14.45
N GLY A 24 15.53 17.39 -15.72
CA GLY A 24 16.96 17.29 -16.09
C GLY A 24 17.67 16.05 -15.48
N LEU A 25 18.85 16.27 -14.90
CA LEU A 25 19.69 15.23 -14.29
C LEU A 25 18.99 14.51 -13.12
N ALA A 26 18.10 15.18 -12.39
CA ALA A 26 17.34 14.56 -11.31
C ALA A 26 16.41 13.44 -11.83
N ARG A 27 15.95 13.53 -13.09
CA ARG A 27 15.15 12.48 -13.73
C ARG A 27 15.97 11.23 -14.00
N LEU A 28 17.22 11.37 -14.44
CA LEU A 28 18.14 10.24 -14.64
C LEU A 28 18.48 9.58 -13.30
N ARG A 29 18.77 10.38 -12.27
CA ARG A 29 18.99 9.87 -10.90
C ARG A 29 17.76 9.13 -10.37
N THR A 30 16.56 9.66 -10.57
CA THR A 30 15.30 9.00 -10.19
C THR A 30 15.07 7.71 -10.97
N TYR A 31 15.48 7.65 -12.24
CA TYR A 31 15.36 6.41 -13.02
C TYR A 31 16.31 5.31 -12.52
N ALA A 32 17.53 5.69 -12.14
CA ALA A 32 18.56 4.77 -11.65
C ALA A 32 18.32 4.32 -10.20
N THR A 33 17.90 5.23 -9.32
CA THR A 33 17.79 5.00 -7.86
C THR A 33 16.35 4.90 -7.36
N GLY A 34 15.36 5.18 -8.22
CA GLY A 34 13.97 5.23 -7.83
C GLY A 34 13.40 3.86 -7.48
N LYS A 35 12.55 3.85 -6.46
CA LYS A 35 11.83 2.68 -5.99
C LYS A 35 10.64 2.39 -6.92
N GLU A 36 10.31 1.12 -7.05
CA GLU A 36 9.17 0.66 -7.83
C GLU A 36 8.15 0.13 -6.84
N ILE A 37 6.95 0.69 -6.88
CA ILE A 37 5.87 0.37 -5.94
C ILE A 37 4.77 -0.30 -6.75
N LEU A 38 4.38 -1.50 -6.35
CA LEU A 38 3.33 -2.27 -7.00
C LEU A 38 2.07 -2.23 -6.14
N VAL A 39 0.96 -1.72 -6.67
CA VAL A 39 -0.32 -1.63 -5.93
C VAL A 39 -1.23 -2.75 -6.42
N LEU A 40 -1.60 -3.65 -5.52
CA LEU A 40 -2.34 -4.88 -5.78
C LEU A 40 -3.57 -4.96 -4.88
N GLY A 41 -4.53 -5.83 -5.23
CA GLY A 41 -5.75 -6.02 -4.45
C GLY A 41 -6.96 -6.35 -5.32
N PRO A 42 -8.05 -6.87 -4.73
CA PRO A 42 -9.24 -7.28 -5.47
C PRO A 42 -9.89 -6.11 -6.23
N SER A 43 -10.86 -6.45 -7.08
CA SER A 43 -11.69 -5.45 -7.76
C SER A 43 -12.33 -4.50 -6.75
N SER A 44 -12.39 -3.21 -7.10
CA SER A 44 -13.02 -2.16 -6.28
C SER A 44 -12.37 -1.88 -4.91
N ALA A 45 -11.17 -2.40 -4.65
CA ALA A 45 -10.41 -2.11 -3.42
C ALA A 45 -9.87 -0.67 -3.32
N GLY A 46 -9.97 0.14 -4.39
CA GLY A 46 -9.49 1.53 -4.41
C GLY A 46 -8.05 1.72 -4.89
N LYS A 47 -7.46 0.72 -5.56
CA LYS A 47 -6.10 0.76 -6.12
C LYS A 47 -5.83 1.97 -6.98
N SER A 48 -6.68 2.24 -7.97
CA SER A 48 -6.52 3.34 -8.91
C SER A 48 -6.57 4.70 -8.20
N LYS A 49 -7.53 4.88 -7.28
CA LYS A 49 -7.63 6.11 -6.47
C LYS A 49 -6.41 6.30 -5.55
N PHE A 50 -5.91 5.22 -4.94
CA PHE A 50 -4.68 5.28 -4.15
C PHE A 50 -3.46 5.63 -5.02
N ALA A 51 -3.29 4.97 -6.17
CA ALA A 51 -2.19 5.19 -7.09
C ALA A 51 -2.20 6.63 -7.64
N GLU A 52 -3.39 7.16 -7.92
CA GLU A 52 -3.57 8.54 -8.34
C GLU A 52 -3.25 9.53 -7.23
N TYR A 53 -3.73 9.29 -6.00
CA TYR A 53 -3.38 10.13 -4.86
C TYR A 53 -1.88 10.12 -4.57
N LEU A 54 -1.26 8.93 -4.65
CA LEU A 54 0.17 8.75 -4.54
C LEU A 54 0.91 9.62 -5.58
N GLN A 55 0.43 9.70 -6.82
CA GLN A 55 1.08 10.48 -7.88
C GLN A 55 0.75 11.97 -7.85
N LEU A 56 -0.51 12.34 -7.65
CA LEU A 56 -1.06 13.68 -7.90
C LEU A 56 -1.53 14.39 -6.64
N GLY A 57 -1.72 13.66 -5.53
CA GLY A 57 -2.27 14.20 -4.28
C GLY A 57 -3.74 14.59 -4.39
N ARG A 58 -4.46 14.00 -5.34
CA ARG A 58 -5.86 14.28 -5.61
C ARG A 58 -6.73 13.11 -5.20
N LEU A 59 -7.79 13.41 -4.46
CA LEU A 59 -8.88 12.48 -4.22
C LEU A 59 -10.06 12.87 -5.10
N HIS A 60 -10.83 11.86 -5.48
CA HIS A 60 -12.06 12.04 -6.22
C HIS A 60 -13.26 11.77 -5.33
N PRO A 61 -14.39 12.44 -5.59
CA PRO A 61 -15.65 12.11 -4.95
C PRO A 61 -16.01 10.64 -5.16
N GLU A 62 -16.86 10.12 -4.29
CA GLU A 62 -17.42 8.78 -4.46
C GLU A 62 -18.23 8.72 -5.78
N GLY A 63 -18.14 7.61 -6.53
CA GLY A 63 -18.93 7.40 -7.76
C GLY A 63 -18.19 7.59 -9.09
N GLN A 64 -17.14 8.42 -9.18
CA GLN A 64 -16.29 8.43 -10.38
C GLN A 64 -15.43 7.17 -10.42
N ARG A 65 -15.73 6.27 -11.37
CA ARG A 65 -14.97 5.05 -11.63
C ARG A 65 -14.63 4.98 -13.11
N GLU A 66 -13.38 5.29 -13.45
CA GLU A 66 -12.81 4.80 -14.71
C GLU A 66 -12.38 3.35 -14.50
N MET A 67 -12.77 2.47 -15.44
CA MET A 67 -12.33 1.07 -15.39
C MET A 67 -10.89 0.96 -15.89
N THR A 68 -10.01 0.41 -15.06
CA THR A 68 -8.65 0.03 -15.45
C THR A 68 -8.70 -1.29 -16.24
N TYR A 69 -8.64 -1.20 -17.57
CA TYR A 69 -8.67 -2.37 -18.48
C TYR A 69 -7.31 -3.06 -18.66
N GLY A 70 -6.21 -2.44 -18.20
CA GLY A 70 -4.85 -2.98 -18.36
C GLY A 70 -3.88 -2.46 -17.30
N LEU A 71 -2.64 -2.95 -17.32
CA LEU A 71 -1.61 -2.48 -16.40
C LEU A 71 -1.23 -1.04 -16.72
N THR A 72 -1.60 -0.10 -15.86
CA THR A 72 -1.24 1.31 -16.01
C THR A 72 0.05 1.60 -15.25
N LYS A 73 1.04 2.18 -15.93
CA LYS A 73 2.32 2.60 -15.33
C LYS A 73 2.32 4.11 -15.15
N SER A 74 2.66 4.59 -13.96
CA SER A 74 2.88 6.03 -13.75
C SER A 74 4.20 6.50 -14.38
N PRO A 75 4.33 7.80 -14.68
CA PRO A 75 5.64 8.43 -14.87
C PRO A 75 6.46 8.39 -13.57
N THR A 76 7.76 8.71 -13.67
CA THR A 76 8.64 8.93 -12.51
C THR A 76 8.22 10.18 -11.74
N PHE A 77 8.13 10.11 -10.41
CA PHE A 77 7.85 11.25 -9.53
C PHE A 77 8.61 11.14 -8.22
N THR A 78 8.72 12.24 -7.49
CA THR A 78 9.32 12.28 -6.15
C THR A 78 8.26 12.67 -5.14
N LEU A 79 8.17 11.90 -4.05
CA LEU A 79 7.40 12.23 -2.86
C LEU A 79 8.34 12.84 -1.84
N THR A 80 8.00 14.01 -1.33
CA THR A 80 8.72 14.65 -0.23
C THR A 80 7.79 14.71 0.97
N LEU A 81 8.20 14.10 2.08
CA LEU A 81 7.43 13.92 3.31
C LEU A 81 8.17 14.60 4.48
N GLY A 82 7.41 15.13 5.44
CA GLY A 82 7.90 15.88 6.61
C GLY A 82 7.85 17.39 6.42
N VAL A 83 7.74 18.13 7.54
CA VAL A 83 7.69 19.61 7.58
C VAL A 83 8.91 20.27 6.89
N ASP A 84 10.06 19.60 6.93
CA ASP A 84 11.32 20.04 6.29
C ASP A 84 11.64 19.29 4.98
N GLY A 85 10.79 18.37 4.54
CA GLY A 85 11.06 17.51 3.40
C GLY A 85 12.23 16.52 3.58
N ARG A 86 12.52 16.13 4.83
CA ARG A 86 13.65 15.24 5.19
C ARG A 86 13.58 13.87 4.53
N VAL A 87 12.39 13.39 4.18
CA VAL A 87 12.22 12.08 3.52
C VAL A 87 11.80 12.31 2.07
N ALA A 88 12.70 12.01 1.14
CA ALA A 88 12.43 12.05 -0.30
C ALA A 88 12.40 10.64 -0.89
N LEU A 89 11.20 10.16 -1.24
CA LEU A 89 11.01 8.89 -1.94
C LEU A 89 10.94 9.15 -3.44
N ASN A 90 12.01 8.77 -4.14
CA ASN A 90 12.04 8.75 -5.59
C ASN A 90 11.25 7.54 -6.09
N VAL A 91 10.07 7.76 -6.67
CA VAL A 91 9.23 6.70 -7.24
C VAL A 91 9.47 6.63 -8.74
N ARG A 92 10.06 5.51 -9.18
CA ARG A 92 10.33 5.26 -10.60
C ARG A 92 9.04 5.02 -11.38
N ARG A 93 8.12 4.26 -10.79
CA ARG A 93 6.79 3.96 -11.32
C ARG A 93 5.93 3.32 -10.24
N THR A 94 4.64 3.59 -10.33
CA THR A 94 3.58 2.77 -9.74
C THR A 94 2.96 1.93 -10.84
N VAL A 95 2.50 0.74 -10.49
CA VAL A 95 1.76 -0.13 -11.41
C VAL A 95 0.41 -0.41 -10.78
N ASP A 96 -0.64 0.09 -11.43
CA ASP A 96 -2.04 -0.26 -11.10
C ASP A 96 -2.44 -1.50 -11.89
N THR A 97 -3.12 -2.43 -11.22
CA THR A 97 -3.55 -3.68 -11.82
C THR A 97 -5.06 -3.71 -12.05
N PRO A 98 -5.53 -4.35 -13.14
CA PRO A 98 -6.96 -4.54 -13.36
C PRO A 98 -7.61 -5.24 -12.17
N GLY A 99 -8.80 -4.75 -11.76
CA GLY A 99 -9.54 -5.33 -10.64
C GLY A 99 -9.97 -6.79 -10.85
N GLN A 100 -10.04 -7.23 -12.11
CA GLN A 100 -10.44 -8.58 -12.50
C GLN A 100 -9.30 -9.60 -12.38
N THR A 101 -8.06 -9.15 -12.16
CA THR A 101 -6.92 -10.05 -12.00
C THR A 101 -6.97 -10.73 -10.63
N GLY A 102 -6.89 -12.07 -10.63
CA GLY A 102 -6.96 -12.89 -9.43
C GLY A 102 -5.73 -12.76 -8.50
N PRO A 103 -5.85 -13.24 -7.26
CA PRO A 103 -4.78 -13.14 -6.26
C PRO A 103 -3.48 -13.85 -6.70
N VAL A 104 -3.59 -15.01 -7.36
CA VAL A 104 -2.44 -15.78 -7.85
C VAL A 104 -1.67 -15.01 -8.93
N GLN A 105 -2.38 -14.39 -9.87
CA GLN A 105 -1.77 -13.57 -10.92
C GLN A 105 -1.12 -12.31 -10.35
N HIS A 106 -1.74 -11.67 -9.35
CA HIS A 106 -1.12 -10.55 -8.62
C HIS A 106 0.20 -10.94 -7.96
N ALA A 107 0.28 -12.10 -7.32
CA ALA A 107 1.55 -12.60 -6.77
C ALA A 107 2.57 -12.88 -7.89
N GLY A 108 2.14 -13.40 -9.04
CA GLY A 108 2.97 -13.55 -10.24
C GLY A 108 3.61 -12.23 -10.70
N LEU A 109 2.83 -11.15 -10.72
CA LEU A 109 3.31 -9.81 -11.07
C LEU A 109 4.43 -9.32 -10.12
N VAL A 110 4.41 -9.71 -8.84
CA VAL A 110 5.51 -9.40 -7.90
C VAL A 110 6.81 -10.06 -8.38
N GLY A 111 6.75 -11.33 -8.78
CA GLY A 111 7.89 -12.08 -9.30
C GLY A 111 8.43 -11.54 -10.63
N GLU A 112 7.53 -11.11 -11.52
CA GLU A 112 7.87 -10.56 -12.83
C GLU A 112 8.48 -9.15 -12.74
N ARG A 113 7.79 -8.24 -12.03
CA ARG A 113 8.17 -6.82 -11.93
C ARG A 113 9.34 -6.60 -10.99
N LYS A 114 9.45 -7.45 -9.99
CA LYS A 114 10.44 -7.37 -8.92
C LYS A 114 10.42 -5.98 -8.24
N PRO A 115 9.29 -5.54 -7.66
CA PRO A 115 9.18 -4.22 -7.07
C PRO A 115 10.05 -4.09 -5.80
N HIS A 116 10.24 -2.85 -5.36
CA HIS A 116 10.88 -2.54 -4.08
C HIS A 116 9.86 -2.53 -2.93
N ALA A 117 8.61 -2.19 -3.21
CA ALA A 117 7.49 -2.31 -2.27
C ALA A 117 6.24 -2.86 -2.94
N VAL A 118 5.44 -3.59 -2.18
CA VAL A 118 4.10 -4.03 -2.55
C VAL A 118 3.09 -3.39 -1.60
N VAL A 119 2.06 -2.74 -2.15
CA VAL A 119 0.91 -2.24 -1.41
C VAL A 119 -0.27 -3.16 -1.73
N VAL A 120 -0.76 -3.89 -0.74
CA VAL A 120 -1.92 -4.77 -0.85
C VAL A 120 -3.15 -4.04 -0.33
N MET A 121 -4.01 -3.59 -1.23
CA MET A 121 -5.26 -2.93 -0.88
C MET A 121 -6.39 -3.93 -0.69
N LEU A 122 -7.10 -3.87 0.43
CA LEU A 122 -8.29 -4.65 0.73
C LEU A 122 -9.49 -3.72 0.92
N ASP A 123 -10.66 -4.20 0.53
CA ASP A 123 -11.92 -3.48 0.65
C ASP A 123 -12.60 -3.82 1.97
N SER A 124 -12.61 -2.88 2.91
CA SER A 124 -13.23 -3.07 4.23
C SER A 124 -14.74 -3.09 4.18
N SER A 125 -15.38 -2.63 3.11
CA SER A 125 -16.84 -2.68 2.97
C SER A 125 -17.36 -4.04 2.50
N ARG A 126 -16.48 -5.03 2.27
CA ARG A 126 -16.83 -6.38 1.82
C ARG A 126 -16.91 -7.33 3.01
N PRO A 127 -17.60 -8.48 2.86
CA PRO A 127 -17.54 -9.53 3.87
C PRO A 127 -16.08 -9.89 4.18
N ILE A 128 -15.72 -9.92 5.48
CA ILE A 128 -14.36 -10.19 5.96
C ILE A 128 -13.78 -11.45 5.31
N ALA A 129 -14.57 -12.51 5.23
CA ALA A 129 -14.18 -13.78 4.61
C ALA A 129 -13.72 -13.62 3.14
N THR A 130 -14.31 -12.71 2.37
CA THR A 130 -13.91 -12.46 0.97
C THR A 130 -12.54 -11.80 0.90
N SER A 131 -12.31 -10.76 1.69
CA SER A 131 -11.02 -10.05 1.74
C SER A 131 -9.90 -10.95 2.27
N VAL A 132 -10.19 -11.73 3.32
CA VAL A 132 -9.26 -12.70 3.90
C VAL A 132 -8.92 -13.82 2.93
N LYS A 133 -9.92 -14.40 2.25
CA LYS A 133 -9.69 -15.46 1.24
C LYS A 133 -8.83 -14.95 0.07
N TRP A 134 -9.07 -13.72 -0.38
CA TRP A 134 -8.24 -13.12 -1.42
C TRP A 134 -6.79 -12.98 -0.97
N LEU A 135 -6.57 -12.46 0.23
CA LEU A 135 -5.24 -12.28 0.80
C LEU A 135 -4.53 -13.62 1.02
N ASP A 136 -5.24 -14.63 1.53
CA ASP A 136 -4.70 -15.98 1.78
C ASP A 136 -4.15 -16.61 0.50
N LEU A 137 -4.92 -16.60 -0.59
CA LEU A 137 -4.48 -17.08 -1.90
C LEU A 137 -3.31 -16.27 -2.48
N PHE A 138 -3.29 -14.96 -2.23
CA PHE A 138 -2.21 -14.09 -2.68
C PHE A 138 -0.92 -14.40 -1.91
N CYS A 139 -0.99 -14.51 -0.58
CA CYS A 139 0.15 -14.75 0.30
C CYS A 139 0.73 -16.16 0.12
N ASP A 140 -0.10 -17.19 -0.04
CA ASP A 140 0.34 -18.55 -0.38
C ASP A 140 1.14 -18.56 -1.70
N ARG A 141 0.61 -17.89 -2.73
CA ARG A 141 1.34 -17.79 -4.00
C ARG A 141 2.60 -16.93 -3.88
N LEU A 142 2.55 -15.85 -3.11
CA LEU A 142 3.69 -14.96 -2.89
C LEU A 142 4.83 -15.69 -2.17
N ASP A 143 4.53 -16.54 -1.18
CA ASP A 143 5.51 -17.41 -0.53
C ASP A 143 6.28 -18.23 -1.56
N THR A 144 5.57 -18.90 -2.47
CA THR A 144 6.18 -19.66 -3.57
C THR A 144 7.06 -18.77 -4.46
N VAL A 145 6.60 -17.57 -4.82
CA VAL A 145 7.36 -16.61 -5.66
C VAL A 145 8.64 -16.17 -4.97
N LEU A 146 8.58 -15.86 -3.67
CA LEU A 146 9.72 -15.37 -2.90
C LEU A 146 10.74 -16.47 -2.61
N ARG A 147 10.29 -17.72 -2.36
CA ARG A 147 11.19 -18.87 -2.19
C ARG A 147 11.98 -19.17 -3.46
N LYS A 148 11.33 -19.11 -4.62
CA LYS A 148 11.96 -19.40 -5.92
C LYS A 148 12.86 -18.26 -6.41
N GLY A 149 12.56 -17.02 -6.04
CA GLY A 149 13.20 -15.84 -6.58
C GLY A 149 14.16 -15.15 -5.60
N HIS A 150 15.43 -15.58 -5.55
CA HIS A 150 16.46 -14.95 -4.71
C HIS A 150 16.55 -13.43 -4.94
N HIS A 151 16.52 -12.99 -6.20
CA HIS A 151 16.61 -11.57 -6.53
C HIS A 151 15.41 -10.76 -6.02
N ILE A 152 14.18 -11.29 -6.14
CA ILE A 152 13.01 -10.56 -5.62
C ILE A 152 13.01 -10.53 -4.11
N ARG A 153 13.39 -11.62 -3.43
CA ARG A 153 13.50 -11.64 -1.97
C ARG A 153 14.43 -10.56 -1.42
N ASN A 154 15.54 -10.30 -2.12
CA ASN A 154 16.50 -9.28 -1.71
C ASN A 154 16.10 -7.85 -2.13
N LYS A 155 15.36 -7.73 -3.24
CA LYS A 155 14.94 -6.42 -3.78
C LYS A 155 13.67 -5.89 -3.14
N LEU A 156 12.71 -6.77 -2.84
CA LEU A 156 11.49 -6.43 -2.10
C LEU A 156 11.90 -6.03 -0.69
N ARG A 157 11.75 -4.76 -0.36
CA ARG A 157 12.04 -4.21 0.97
C ARG A 157 10.80 -4.21 1.84
N GLU A 158 9.66 -3.83 1.27
CA GLU A 158 8.45 -3.60 2.06
C GLU A 158 7.19 -4.24 1.47
N ILE A 159 6.30 -4.70 2.35
CA ILE A 159 4.92 -5.07 2.02
C ILE A 159 4.03 -4.28 2.98
N VAL A 160 3.06 -3.52 2.47
CA VAL A 160 2.07 -2.81 3.30
C VAL A 160 0.70 -3.33 2.95
N VAL A 161 -0.11 -3.68 3.96
CA VAL A 161 -1.53 -3.99 3.76
C VAL A 161 -2.37 -2.76 4.12
N VAL A 162 -3.24 -2.35 3.22
CA VAL A 162 -4.11 -1.18 3.36
C VAL A 162 -5.56 -1.62 3.38
N LEU A 163 -6.23 -1.41 4.51
CA LEU A 163 -7.66 -1.64 4.72
C LEU A 163 -8.43 -0.37 4.30
N ASN A 164 -8.85 -0.33 3.05
CA ASN A 164 -9.49 0.84 2.47
C ASN A 164 -11.01 0.85 2.67
N LYS A 165 -11.60 2.04 2.64
CA LYS A 165 -13.02 2.32 2.96
C LYS A 165 -13.34 2.09 4.43
N ARG A 166 -12.45 2.56 5.29
CA ARG A 166 -12.64 2.59 6.75
C ARG A 166 -14.00 3.18 7.15
N ASP A 167 -14.51 4.14 6.39
CA ASP A 167 -15.80 4.80 6.60
C ASP A 167 -17.02 3.89 6.42
N LYS A 168 -16.86 2.70 5.84
CA LYS A 168 -17.96 1.77 5.53
C LYS A 168 -18.02 0.55 6.46
N ILE A 169 -17.22 0.53 7.52
CA ILE A 169 -17.13 -0.61 8.46
C ILE A 169 -17.10 -0.09 9.90
N ASP A 170 -17.83 -0.77 10.79
CA ASP A 170 -17.84 -0.42 12.21
C ASP A 170 -16.51 -0.78 12.91
N PRO A 171 -16.23 -0.25 14.11
CA PRO A 171 -14.99 -0.55 14.84
C PRO A 171 -14.74 -2.03 15.10
N ALA A 172 -15.76 -2.82 15.46
CA ALA A 172 -15.58 -4.23 15.79
C ALA A 172 -15.22 -5.05 14.54
N GLY A 173 -15.88 -4.77 13.41
CA GLY A 173 -15.55 -5.37 12.12
C GLY A 173 -14.14 -5.00 11.64
N ARG A 174 -13.66 -3.78 11.94
CA ARG A 174 -12.29 -3.35 11.62
C ARG A 174 -11.25 -4.15 12.38
N ASP A 175 -11.44 -4.29 13.70
CA ASP A 175 -10.53 -5.04 14.56
C ASP A 175 -10.49 -6.52 14.16
N GLU A 176 -11.66 -7.11 13.86
CA GLU A 176 -11.74 -8.48 13.36
C GLU A 176 -11.00 -8.63 12.03
N LEU A 177 -11.25 -7.76 11.06
CA LEU A 177 -10.58 -7.80 9.77
C LEU A 177 -9.05 -7.68 9.91
N ALA A 178 -8.57 -6.75 10.74
CA ALA A 178 -7.15 -6.56 11.00
C ALA A 178 -6.51 -7.80 11.64
N ALA A 179 -7.18 -8.41 12.62
CA ALA A 179 -6.71 -9.64 13.25
C ALA A 179 -6.65 -10.81 12.27
N ARG A 180 -7.66 -10.97 11.41
CA ARG A 180 -7.67 -12.02 10.37
C ARG A 180 -6.59 -11.81 9.32
N VAL A 181 -6.38 -10.57 8.90
CA VAL A 181 -5.28 -10.21 7.99
C VAL A 181 -3.94 -10.57 8.61
N ARG A 182 -3.72 -10.23 9.88
CA ARG A 182 -2.49 -10.57 10.61
C ARG A 182 -2.24 -12.08 10.63
N GLN A 183 -3.26 -12.88 10.96
CA GLN A 183 -3.18 -14.35 10.94
C GLN A 183 -2.73 -14.90 9.58
N VAL A 184 -3.22 -14.33 8.47
CA VAL A 184 -2.83 -14.75 7.12
C VAL A 184 -1.36 -14.39 6.83
N LEU A 185 -0.94 -13.18 7.19
CA LEU A 185 0.45 -12.74 7.00
C LEU A 185 1.42 -13.62 7.79
N ASP A 186 1.11 -13.89 9.06
CA ASP A 186 1.97 -14.71 9.93
C ASP A 186 2.03 -16.16 9.43
N ARG A 187 0.90 -16.73 8.99
CA ARG A 187 0.85 -18.11 8.47
C ARG A 187 1.76 -18.30 7.26
N HIS A 188 1.70 -17.39 6.28
CA HIS A 188 2.33 -17.59 4.98
C HIS A 188 3.70 -16.93 4.89
N LEU A 189 3.83 -15.69 5.39
CA LEU A 189 5.01 -14.88 5.14
C LEU A 189 6.08 -15.03 6.22
N ALA A 190 5.74 -15.46 7.44
CA ALA A 190 6.74 -15.70 8.49
C ALA A 190 7.77 -16.77 8.06
N VAL A 191 7.35 -17.75 7.27
CA VAL A 191 8.23 -18.84 6.84
C VAL A 191 9.27 -18.39 5.80
N VAL A 192 8.93 -17.43 4.92
CA VAL A 192 9.85 -16.97 3.85
C VAL A 192 10.56 -15.66 4.17
N LEU A 193 9.94 -14.79 4.96
CA LEU A 193 10.51 -13.50 5.37
C LEU A 193 11.18 -13.55 6.75
N GLY A 194 10.88 -14.57 7.55
CA GLY A 194 11.18 -14.62 8.98
C GLY A 194 10.03 -14.03 9.82
N PRO A 195 9.85 -14.50 11.07
CA PRO A 195 8.75 -14.08 11.94
C PRO A 195 8.77 -12.58 12.22
N ASP A 196 9.94 -12.01 12.53
CA ASP A 196 10.05 -10.58 12.87
C ASP A 196 9.62 -9.68 11.72
N ARG A 197 10.07 -10.01 10.50
CA ARG A 197 9.75 -9.24 9.30
C ARG A 197 8.27 -9.37 8.93
N ALA A 198 7.68 -10.56 9.07
CA ALA A 198 6.25 -10.76 8.82
C ALA A 198 5.39 -10.01 9.86
N ALA A 199 5.75 -10.08 11.13
CA ALA A 199 5.09 -9.33 12.20
C ALA A 199 5.20 -7.82 12.00
N ALA A 200 6.33 -7.35 11.46
CA ALA A 200 6.55 -5.95 11.15
C ALA A 200 5.75 -5.43 9.95
N ILE A 201 5.08 -6.27 9.15
CA ILE A 201 4.26 -5.81 8.01
C ILE A 201 3.15 -4.89 8.54
N PRO A 202 3.10 -3.60 8.13
CA PRO A 202 2.08 -2.68 8.61
C PRO A 202 0.73 -3.01 7.96
N VAL A 203 -0.31 -2.97 8.79
CA VAL A 203 -1.72 -3.08 8.39
C VAL A 203 -2.35 -1.74 8.75
N LEU A 204 -2.66 -0.93 7.74
CA LEU A 204 -3.06 0.47 7.91
C LEU A 204 -4.48 0.69 7.37
N GLU A 205 -5.24 1.54 8.03
CA GLU A 205 -6.57 1.95 7.56
C GLU A 205 -6.47 3.10 6.55
N CYS A 206 -7.41 3.16 5.62
CA CYS A 206 -7.41 4.18 4.57
C CYS A 206 -8.82 4.53 4.09
N ILE A 207 -8.97 5.75 3.54
CA ILE A 207 -10.15 6.20 2.81
C ILE A 207 -9.66 6.88 1.52
N CYS A 208 -9.70 6.16 0.40
CA CYS A 208 -9.27 6.67 -0.91
C CYS A 208 -10.33 7.49 -1.66
N ILE A 209 -11.18 8.22 -0.94
CA ILE A 209 -12.18 9.13 -1.52
C ILE A 209 -12.11 10.48 -0.82
N GLU A 210 -12.61 11.51 -1.50
CA GLU A 210 -12.67 12.85 -0.92
C GLU A 210 -13.53 12.86 0.36
N GLY A 211 -12.99 13.46 1.42
CA GLY A 211 -13.62 13.51 2.73
C GLY A 211 -12.66 14.06 3.79
N PRO A 212 -13.17 14.42 4.98
CA PRO A 212 -12.39 15.12 6.00
C PRO A 212 -11.21 14.29 6.53
N HIS A 213 -11.32 12.97 6.53
CA HIS A 213 -10.30 12.07 7.08
C HIS A 213 -9.48 11.34 6.00
N GLY A 214 -9.86 11.44 4.72
CA GLY A 214 -9.23 10.70 3.62
C GLY A 214 -7.75 11.04 3.44
N PRO A 215 -7.40 12.33 3.23
CA PRO A 215 -6.01 12.74 3.02
C PRO A 215 -5.07 12.28 4.14
N ALA A 216 -5.43 12.52 5.40
CA ALA A 216 -4.58 12.19 6.55
C ALA A 216 -4.29 10.68 6.64
N LEU A 217 -5.28 9.83 6.38
CA LEU A 217 -5.10 8.38 6.40
C LEU A 217 -4.20 7.90 5.25
N ILE A 218 -4.38 8.42 4.04
CA ILE A 218 -3.50 8.05 2.92
C ILE A 218 -2.08 8.56 3.16
N ASP A 219 -1.92 9.79 3.63
CA ASP A 219 -0.61 10.37 3.93
C ASP A 219 0.13 9.57 5.02
N ALA A 220 -0.57 8.99 6.00
CA ALA A 220 0.02 8.05 6.95
C ALA A 220 0.56 6.78 6.27
N VAL A 221 -0.15 6.22 5.28
CA VAL A 221 0.35 5.11 4.45
C VAL A 221 1.60 5.54 3.66
N LEU A 222 1.60 6.76 3.10
CA LEU A 222 2.74 7.27 2.34
C LEU A 222 3.97 7.53 3.21
N ALA A 223 3.77 8.08 4.41
CA ALA A 223 4.83 8.29 5.39
C ALA A 223 5.47 6.96 5.78
N CYS A 224 4.65 5.96 6.13
CA CYS A 224 5.13 4.61 6.45
C CYS A 224 5.93 3.99 5.29
N LEU A 225 5.41 4.08 4.06
CA LEU A 225 6.12 3.58 2.88
C LEU A 225 7.47 4.26 2.66
N ALA A 226 7.53 5.58 2.82
CA ALA A 226 8.76 6.33 2.56
C ALA A 226 9.81 6.09 3.62
N GLU A 227 9.43 6.07 4.90
CA GLU A 227 10.34 5.74 6.01
C GLU A 227 11.00 4.38 5.77
N ARG A 228 10.20 3.35 5.48
CA ARG A 228 10.71 1.99 5.29
C ARG A 228 11.49 1.75 4.00
N LEU A 229 11.31 2.58 3.00
CA LEU A 229 12.04 2.48 1.72
C LEU A 229 13.32 3.33 1.67
N THR A 230 13.52 4.21 2.64
CA THR A 230 14.69 5.08 2.75
C THR A 230 15.71 4.61 3.78
N GLN A 231 15.30 3.74 4.71
CA GLN A 231 16.20 2.90 5.52
C GLN A 231 16.87 1.81 4.68
#